data_AF-A0A4Q5TZ88-F1
#
_entry.id   AF-A0A4Q5TZ88-F1
#
_cell.length_a   1.000
_cell.length_b   1.000
_cell.length_c   1.000
_cell.angle_alpha   90.00
_cell.angle_beta   90.00
_cell.angle_gamma   90.00
#
_symmetry.space_group_name_H-M   'P 1'
#
loop_
_entity.id
_entity.type
_entity.pdbx_description
1 polymer ?
#
loop_
_entity_poly.entity_id
_entity_poly.type
_entity_poly.pdbx_seq_one_letter_code
_entity_poly.pdbx_strand_id
1 'polypeptide(L)' 'MDTRTVLTELISDETGLASTEIQHDERFENFNMDSLSVVSLAFELEKRTGLQSIEPAVFIEYNTVNKLAQWVDSQQ' A
#
# COMPACT_ATOMS: atom_id res chain seq x y z
N MET A 1 2.17 5.29 14.50
CA MET A 1 2.67 5.50 13.12
C MET A 1 1.46 5.46 12.23
N ASP A 2 1.23 6.48 11.41
CA ASP A 2 0.06 6.48 10.53
C ASP A 2 0.31 5.56 9.34
N THR A 3 -0.36 4.40 9.31
CA THR A 3 -0.20 3.42 8.24
C THR A 3 -0.50 4.01 6.86
N ARG A 4 -1.43 4.97 6.76
CA ARG A 4 -1.69 5.71 5.52
C ARG A 4 -0.44 6.40 5.00
N THR A 5 0.31 7.07 5.87
CA THR A 5 1.53 7.78 5.47
C THR A 5 2.58 6.81 4.95
N VAL A 6 2.78 5.68 5.64
CA VAL A 6 3.71 4.63 5.21
C VAL A 6 3.33 4.10 3.82
N LEU A 7 2.05 3.78 3.62
CA LEU A 7 1.56 3.31 2.33
C LEU A 7 1.75 4.35 1.22
N THR A 8 1.43 5.61 1.50
CA THR A 8 1.63 6.70 0.52
C THR A 8 3.10 6.87 0.16
N GLU A 9 4.02 6.80 1.13
CA GLU A 9 5.47 6.83 0.84
C GLU A 9 5.91 5.63 -0.01
N LEU A 10 5.45 4.43 0.33
CA LEU A 10 5.79 3.21 -0.41
C LEU A 10 5.29 3.25 -1.86
N ILE A 11 4.04 3.69 -2.07
CA ILE A 11 3.46 3.82 -3.40
C ILE A 11 4.20 4.91 -4.19
N SER A 12 4.58 6.01 -3.54
CA SER A 12 5.34 7.10 -4.15
C SER A 12 6.71 6.62 -4.64
N ASP A 13 7.39 5.80 -3.85
CA ASP A 13 8.69 5.22 -4.21
C ASP A 13 8.58 4.24 -5.38
N GLU A 14 7.56 3.38 -5.38
CA GLU A 14 7.37 2.35 -6.41
C GLU A 14 6.84 2.90 -7.74
N THR A 15 5.93 3.88 -7.69
CA THR A 15 5.30 4.46 -8.89
C THR A 15 6.06 5.69 -9.41
N GLY A 16 6.92 6.28 -8.58
CA GLY A 16 7.56 7.57 -8.84
C GLY A 16 6.60 8.77 -8.79
N LEU A 17 5.33 8.57 -8.43
CA LEU A 17 4.36 9.64 -8.25
C LEU A 17 4.67 10.44 -6.99
N ALA A 18 4.39 11.74 -6.99
CA ALA A 18 4.52 12.53 -5.78
C ALA A 18 3.45 12.11 -4.75
N SER A 19 3.80 12.13 -3.46
CA SER A 19 2.87 11.81 -2.36
C SER A 19 1.60 12.68 -2.37
N THR A 20 1.67 13.87 -2.99
CA THR A 20 0.53 14.79 -3.18
C THR A 20 -0.42 14.36 -4.29
N GLU A 21 0.03 13.55 -5.24
CA GLU A 21 -0.77 12.99 -6.34
C GLU A 21 -1.46 11.68 -5.94
N ILE A 22 -0.96 11.01 -4.90
CA ILE A 22 -1.52 9.76 -4.40
C ILE A 22 -2.80 10.06 -3.62
N GLN A 23 -3.93 9.78 -4.26
CA GLN A 23 -5.24 9.86 -3.61
C GLN A 23 -5.51 8.62 -2.75
N HIS A 24 -5.83 8.84 -1.48
CA HIS A 24 -6.03 7.72 -0.55
C HIS A 24 -7.29 6.87 -0.79
N ASP A 25 -8.26 7.42 -1.51
CA ASP A 25 -9.52 6.76 -1.90
C ASP A 25 -9.48 6.26 -3.36
N GLU A 26 -8.35 6.44 -4.03
CA GLU A 26 -8.15 5.97 -5.40
C GLU A 26 -7.53 4.57 -5.41
N ARG A 27 -7.86 3.83 -6.47
CA ARG A 27 -7.44 2.45 -6.64
C ARG A 27 -5.96 2.39 -7.01
N PHE A 28 -5.25 1.40 -6.47
CA PHE A 28 -3.84 1.13 -6.83
C PHE A 28 -3.62 0.97 -8.34
N GLU A 29 -4.59 0.36 -9.03
CA GLU A 29 -4.60 0.21 -10.49
C GLU A 29 -4.51 1.54 -11.25
N ASN A 30 -5.04 2.64 -10.67
CA ASN A 30 -5.00 3.97 -11.29
C ASN A 30 -3.62 4.64 -11.18
N PHE A 31 -2.76 4.16 -10.26
CA PHE A 31 -1.40 4.67 -10.07
C PHE A 31 -0.36 3.96 -10.97
N ASN A 32 -0.80 3.21 -11.99
CA ASN A 32 0.06 2.36 -12.84
C ASN A 32 0.82 1.28 -12.04
N MET A 33 0.17 0.72 -11.01
CA MET A 33 0.78 -0.34 -10.21
C MET A 33 0.57 -1.70 -10.88
N ASP A 34 1.66 -2.33 -11.30
CA ASP A 34 1.67 -3.67 -11.84
C ASP A 34 1.68 -4.74 -10.74
N SER A 35 1.46 -6.00 -11.13
CA SER A 35 1.54 -7.15 -10.22
C SER A 35 2.88 -7.29 -9.52
N LEU A 36 3.98 -6.84 -10.14
CA LEU A 36 5.30 -6.81 -9.51
C LEU A 36 5.39 -5.75 -8.41
N SER A 37 4.91 -4.53 -8.68
CA SER A 37 4.89 -3.43 -7.70
C SER A 37 4.07 -3.81 -6.48
N VAL A 38 2.93 -4.49 -6.66
CA VAL A 38 2.12 -5.00 -5.55
C VAL A 38 2.91 -5.96 -4.65
N VAL A 39 3.71 -6.87 -5.23
CA VAL A 39 4.53 -7.81 -4.47
C VAL A 39 5.65 -7.08 -3.72
N SER A 40 6.34 -6.13 -4.36
CA SER A 40 7.35 -5.30 -3.71
C SER A 40 6.77 -4.50 -2.54
N LEU A 41 5.59 -3.92 -2.74
CA LEU A 41 4.89 -3.16 -1.70
C LEU A 41 4.47 -4.01 -0.52
N ALA A 42 3.95 -5.22 -0.78
CA ALA A 42 3.61 -6.16 0.29
C ALA A 42 4.85 -6.40 1.17
N PHE A 43 5.98 -6.68 0.54
CA PHE A 43 7.23 -6.97 1.23
C PHE A 43 7.80 -5.77 2.01
N GLU A 44 7.76 -4.57 1.44
CA GLU A 44 8.22 -3.37 2.15
C GLU A 44 7.24 -2.95 3.26
N LEU A 45 5.94 -3.15 3.05
CA LEU A 45 4.91 -2.89 4.05
C LEU A 45 5.09 -3.83 5.25
N GLU A 46 5.34 -5.12 5.03
CA GLU A 46 5.68 -6.09 6.07
C GLU A 46 6.87 -5.62 6.91
N LYS A 47 7.96 -5.21 6.26
CA LYS A 47 9.15 -4.71 6.96
C LYS A 47 8.88 -3.44 7.77
N ARG A 48 8.09 -2.51 7.22
CA ARG A 48 7.79 -1.22 7.86
C ARG A 48 6.82 -1.35 9.02
N THR A 49 5.83 -2.23 8.90
CA THR A 49 4.75 -2.40 9.88
C THR A 49 5.04 -3.51 10.90
N GLY A 50 5.94 -4.43 10.57
CA GLY A 50 6.22 -5.63 11.36
C GLY A 50 5.21 -6.75 11.15
N LEU A 51 4.25 -6.60 10.23
CA LEU A 51 3.33 -7.66 9.86
C LEU A 51 4.08 -8.82 9.20
N GLN A 52 3.65 -10.04 9.50
CA GLN A 52 4.18 -11.26 8.88
C GLN A 52 3.15 -11.80 7.89
N SER A 53 3.56 -12.00 6.64
CA SER A 53 2.78 -12.59 5.54
C SER A 53 1.63 -11.71 5.04
N ILE A 54 1.93 -10.56 4.43
CA ILE A 54 0.94 -9.77 3.68
C ILE A 54 0.75 -10.40 2.30
N GLU A 55 -0.41 -10.99 2.05
CA GLU A 55 -0.72 -11.59 0.75
C GLU A 55 -0.99 -10.53 -0.33
N PRO A 56 -0.49 -10.68 -1.57
CA PRO A 56 -0.78 -9.75 -2.67
C PRO A 56 -2.28 -9.57 -2.94
N ALA A 57 -3.09 -10.59 -2.64
CA ALA A 57 -4.54 -10.54 -2.75
C ALA A 57 -5.16 -9.41 -1.90
N VAL A 58 -4.56 -9.05 -0.77
CA VAL A 58 -5.07 -7.94 0.06
C VAL A 58 -4.96 -6.60 -0.66
N PHE A 59 -4.02 -6.41 -1.59
CA PHE A 59 -3.97 -5.19 -2.41
C PHE A 59 -5.07 -5.15 -3.46
N ILE A 60 -5.66 -6.30 -3.82
CA ILE A 60 -6.81 -6.38 -4.73
C ILE A 60 -8.11 -6.20 -3.95
N GLU A 61 -8.22 -6.83 -2.77
CA GLU A 61 -9.38 -6.70 -1.87
C GLU A 61 -9.49 -5.28 -1.27
N TYR A 62 -8.39 -4.80 -0.71
CA TYR A 62 -8.22 -3.47 -0.13
C TYR A 62 -7.50 -2.56 -1.13
N ASN A 63 -8.12 -2.39 -2.29
CA ASN A 63 -7.58 -1.69 -3.45
C ASN A 63 -7.26 -0.19 -3.29
N THR A 64 -7.31 0.39 -2.08
CA THR A 64 -7.06 1.82 -1.84
C THR A 64 -6.20 1.98 -0.59
N VAL A 65 -5.47 3.09 -0.48
CA VAL A 65 -4.63 3.38 0.70
C VAL A 65 -5.46 3.36 1.99
N ASN A 66 -6.67 3.95 1.98
CA ASN A 66 -7.56 3.96 3.13
C ASN A 66 -7.92 2.56 3.60
N LYS A 67 -8.42 1.72 2.68
CA LYS A 67 -8.84 0.36 2.99
C LYS A 67 -7.68 -0.48 3.50
N LEU A 68 -6.52 -0.39 2.84
CA LEU A 68 -5.35 -1.16 3.21
C LEU A 68 -4.80 -0.69 4.56
N ALA A 69 -4.77 0.62 4.82
CA ALA A 69 -4.38 1.16 6.10
C ALA A 69 -5.29 0.66 7.24
N GLN A 70 -6.61 0.65 7.03
CA GLN A 70 -7.55 0.09 8.01
C GLN A 70 -7.36 -1.41 8.22
N TRP A 71 -7.09 -2.17 7.16
CA TRP A 71 -6.82 -3.59 7.28
C TRP A 71 -5.56 -3.83 8.10
N VAL A 72 -4.45 -3.16 7.77
CA VAL A 72 -3.19 -3.25 8.53
C VAL A 72 -3.39 -2.85 9.99
N ASP A 73 -4.06 -1.73 10.27
CA ASP A 73 -4.35 -1.28 11.64
C ASP A 73 -5.17 -2.33 12.41
N SER A 74 -6.05 -3.08 11.73
CA SER A 74 -6.78 -4.20 12.32
C SER A 74 -5.93 -5.47 12.52
N GLN A 75 -4.75 -5.57 11.92
CA GLN A 75 -3.80 -6.68 12.08
C GLN A 75 -2.68 -6.38 13.09
N GLN A 76 -2.57 -5.13 13.58
CA GLN A 76 -1.61 -4.71 14.62
C GLN A 76 -2.15 -4.98 16.03
#